data_AF-A0A7C2RW60-F1
#
_entry.id   AF-A0A7C2RW60-F1
#
_cell.length_a   1.000
_cell.length_b   1.000
_cell.length_c   1.000
_cell.angle_alpha   90.00
_cell.angle_beta   90.00
_cell.angle_gamma   90.00
#
_symmetry.space_group_name_H-M   'P 1'
#
loop_
_entity.id
_entity.type
_entity.pdbx_description
1 polymer ?
#
loop_
_entity_poly.entity_id
_entity_poly.type
_entity_poly.pdbx_seq_one_letter_code
_entity_poly.pdbx_strand_id
1 'polypeptide(L)'
;MPRGSLVILGLVRSYSVPIRDDRISKLITWYVKALQKAIDLIWDNIEWGYSFLKIVGRARVLTVIMGLKIRIPMIPRDKVFKKMFRDMLMRDNPYASHWVDAIIRTAYSIIENWRRYLRGRGRKIKPKIRRRFARCKITLMKIDYEARTIRITLKPGNISPYHGDQRGSSTGLGAGLLVRL
;
A
#
# COMPACT_ATOMS: atom_id res chain seq x y z
N MET A 1 -13.30 -35.54 -12.68
CA MET A 1 -12.77 -34.69 -11.57
C MET A 1 -11.83 -33.66 -12.14
N PRO A 2 -12.08 -32.36 -11.97
CA PRO A 2 -10.96 -31.48 -11.65
C PRO A 2 -11.33 -30.46 -10.56
N ARG A 3 -10.54 -30.41 -9.48
CA ARG A 3 -10.50 -29.26 -8.56
C ARG A 3 -9.22 -28.49 -8.86
N GLY A 4 -9.26 -27.67 -9.90
CA GLY A 4 -8.27 -26.63 -10.12
C GLY A 4 -8.54 -25.49 -9.16
N SER A 5 -7.78 -25.42 -8.06
CA SER A 5 -7.75 -24.24 -7.20
C SER A 5 -7.14 -23.07 -7.98
N LEU A 6 -7.99 -22.29 -8.62
CA LEU A 6 -7.65 -20.97 -9.17
C LEU A 6 -7.20 -20.08 -8.01
N VAL A 7 -5.88 -20.00 -7.82
CA VAL A 7 -5.26 -18.95 -7.04
C VAL A 7 -5.58 -17.65 -7.78
N ILE A 8 -6.57 -16.91 -7.28
CA ILE A 8 -6.86 -15.55 -7.75
C ILE A 8 -5.63 -14.71 -7.42
N LEU A 9 -4.69 -14.61 -8.36
CA LEU A 9 -3.70 -13.54 -8.40
C LEU A 9 -4.52 -12.25 -8.47
N GLY A 10 -4.75 -11.63 -7.31
CA GLY A 10 -5.63 -10.47 -7.18
C GLY A 10 -5.22 -9.39 -8.17
N LEU A 11 -6.02 -9.21 -9.22
CA LEU A 11 -5.81 -8.21 -10.25
C LEU A 11 -5.75 -6.83 -9.58
N VAL A 12 -4.56 -6.26 -9.46
CA VAL A 12 -4.38 -4.90 -8.96
C VAL A 12 -4.81 -3.96 -10.07
N ARG A 13 -5.98 -3.33 -9.90
CA ARG A 13 -6.49 -2.33 -10.85
C ARG A 13 -5.99 -0.96 -10.47
N SER A 14 -5.40 -0.27 -11.44
CA SER A 14 -4.97 1.13 -11.33
C SER A 14 -5.83 2.00 -12.23
N TYR A 15 -6.30 3.11 -11.70
CA TYR A 15 -7.11 4.08 -12.43
C TYR A 15 -6.41 5.43 -12.41
N SER A 16 -6.26 6.04 -13.59
CA SER A 16 -5.79 7.43 -13.68
C SER A 16 -6.97 8.35 -13.37
N VAL A 17 -6.81 9.21 -12.38
CA VAL A 17 -7.83 10.19 -12.02
C VAL A 17 -7.31 11.56 -12.43
N PRO A 18 -8.04 12.29 -13.30
CA PRO A 18 -7.63 13.64 -13.66
C PRO A 18 -7.58 14.51 -12.41
N ILE A 19 -6.46 15.21 -12.21
CA ILE A 19 -6.17 16.02 -11.00
C ILE A 19 -7.12 17.23 -10.86
N ARG A 20 -8.01 17.46 -11.84
CA ARG A 20 -8.96 18.58 -11.88
C ARG A 20 -9.93 18.60 -10.69
N ASP A 21 -10.24 17.45 -10.06
CA ASP A 21 -11.04 17.43 -8.84
C ASP A 21 -10.17 17.71 -7.60
N ASP A 22 -10.30 18.93 -7.07
CA ASP A 22 -9.59 19.40 -5.88
C ASP A 22 -9.81 18.51 -4.65
N ARG A 23 -11.00 17.90 -4.49
CA ARG A 23 -11.29 17.02 -3.34
C ARG A 23 -10.43 15.77 -3.37
N ILE A 24 -10.24 15.21 -4.57
CA ILE A 24 -9.41 14.02 -4.78
C ILE A 24 -7.94 14.38 -4.64
N SER A 25 -7.52 15.54 -5.17
CA SER A 25 -6.14 16.05 -5.00
C SER A 25 -5.81 16.24 -3.51
N LYS A 26 -6.73 16.81 -2.73
CA LYS A 26 -6.62 16.95 -1.26
C LYS A 26 -6.50 15.59 -0.58
N LEU A 27 -7.35 14.62 -0.95
CA LEU A 27 -7.29 13.26 -0.40
C LEU A 27 -5.92 12.62 -0.69
N ILE A 28 -5.45 12.66 -1.92
CA ILE A 28 -4.16 12.04 -2.30
C ILE A 28 -3.01 12.71 -1.55
N THR A 29 -3.06 14.04 -1.41
CA THR A 29 -2.03 14.79 -0.68
C THR A 29 -2.00 14.42 0.80
N TRP A 30 -3.16 14.36 1.44
CA TRP A 30 -3.28 13.89 2.82
C TRP A 30 -2.84 12.43 2.95
N TYR A 31 -3.26 11.55 2.04
CA TYR A 31 -2.92 10.13 2.05
C TYR A 31 -1.41 9.91 1.99
N VAL A 32 -0.70 10.62 1.10
CA VAL A 32 0.76 10.53 0.98
C VAL A 32 1.46 11.01 2.26
N LYS A 33 1.01 12.14 2.82
CA LYS A 33 1.55 12.67 4.08
C LYS A 33 1.33 11.70 5.25
N ALA A 34 0.11 11.20 5.40
CA ALA A 34 -0.24 10.23 6.43
C ALA A 34 0.49 8.89 6.25
N LEU A 35 0.71 8.46 5.01
CA LEU A 35 1.49 7.26 4.69
C LEU A 35 2.97 7.42 5.04
N GLN A 36 3.56 8.59 4.78
CA GLN A 36 4.94 8.86 5.20
C GLN A 36 5.06 8.88 6.73
N LYS A 37 4.15 9.58 7.42
CA LYS A 37 4.05 9.57 8.90
C LYS A 37 3.90 8.15 9.45
N ALA A 38 3.09 7.32 8.79
CA ALA A 38 2.90 5.92 9.14
C ALA A 38 4.19 5.09 8.98
N ILE A 39 4.94 5.32 7.90
CA ILE A 39 6.25 4.68 7.67
C ILE A 39 7.27 5.12 8.72
N ASP A 40 7.31 6.42 9.04
CA ASP A 40 8.23 6.98 10.03
C ASP A 40 7.96 6.39 11.42
N LEU A 41 6.70 6.35 11.85
CA LEU A 41 6.31 5.72 13.12
C LEU A 41 6.68 4.24 13.20
N ILE A 42 6.46 3.47 12.13
CA ILE A 42 6.88 2.06 12.10
C ILE A 42 8.40 1.98 12.20
N TRP A 43 9.11 2.79 11.40
CA TRP A 43 10.57 2.79 11.31
C TRP A 43 11.25 3.11 12.65
N ASP A 44 10.75 4.12 13.35
CA ASP A 44 11.32 4.58 14.62
C ASP A 44 11.10 3.56 15.76
N ASN A 45 10.12 2.65 15.60
CA ASN A 45 9.84 1.55 16.52
C ASN A 45 10.40 0.20 16.02
N ILE A 46 11.27 0.18 15.00
CA ILE A 46 11.94 -1.05 14.58
C ILE A 46 13.06 -1.38 15.55
N GLU A 47 12.94 -2.54 16.19
CA GLU A 47 14.03 -3.13 16.95
C GLU A 47 14.99 -3.90 16.02
N TRP A 48 16.29 -3.79 16.27
CA TRP A 48 17.31 -4.48 15.47
C TRP A 48 17.81 -5.70 16.22
N GLY A 49 17.24 -6.86 15.91
CA GLY A 49 17.72 -8.14 16.39
C GLY A 49 18.90 -8.66 15.57
N TYR A 50 19.64 -9.62 16.12
CA TYR A 50 20.63 -10.38 15.38
C TYR A 50 20.09 -11.77 15.06
N SER A 51 20.27 -12.21 13.81
CA SER A 51 19.94 -13.57 13.43
C SER A 51 21.06 -14.15 12.58
N PHE A 52 21.30 -15.44 12.80
CA PHE A 52 22.10 -16.26 11.91
C PHE A 52 21.25 -16.62 10.69
N LEU A 53 21.80 -16.49 9.48
CA LEU A 53 21.12 -16.96 8.27
C LEU A 53 21.05 -18.48 8.28
N LYS A 54 19.84 -19.04 8.16
CA LYS A 54 19.64 -20.42 7.73
C LYS A 54 19.33 -20.40 6.23
N ILE A 55 20.22 -20.93 5.40
CA ILE A 55 19.93 -21.17 3.98
C ILE A 55 19.13 -22.48 3.91
N VAL A 56 17.95 -22.44 3.27
CA VAL A 56 17.22 -23.67 2.88
C VAL A 56 17.75 -24.06 1.50
N GLY A 57 18.66 -25.03 1.46
CA GLY A 57 19.17 -25.59 0.21
C GLY A 57 18.06 -26.32 -0.55
N ARG A 58 18.04 -26.17 -1.87
CA ARG A 58 17.04 -26.79 -2.77
C ARG A 58 17.19 -28.33 -2.91
N ALA A 59 18.22 -28.91 -2.31
CA ALA A 59 18.43 -30.35 -2.24
C ALA A 59 19.15 -30.68 -0.91
N ARG A 60 18.41 -31.27 0.04
CA ARG A 60 18.80 -32.07 1.24
C ARG A 60 20.13 -31.82 1.99
N VAL A 61 20.84 -30.71 1.80
CA VAL A 61 22.03 -30.34 2.58
C VAL A 61 21.89 -28.89 3.05
N LEU A 62 21.62 -28.73 4.35
CA LEU A 62 21.56 -27.44 5.02
C LEU A 62 22.98 -26.99 5.34
N THR A 63 23.55 -26.14 4.49
CA THR A 63 24.84 -25.50 4.82
C THR A 63 24.54 -24.20 5.60
N VAL A 64 24.72 -24.24 6.92
CA VAL A 64 24.74 -23.03 7.74
C VAL A 64 26.10 -22.37 7.53
N ILE A 65 26.15 -21.18 6.94
CA ILE A 65 27.37 -20.37 7.00
C ILE A 65 27.50 -19.90 8.46
N MET A 66 28.23 -20.68 9.27
CA MET A 66 28.60 -20.25 10.61
C MET A 66 29.37 -18.94 10.50
N GLY A 67 28.78 -17.84 10.98
CA GLY A 67 29.47 -16.53 11.09
C GLY A 67 28.74 -15.33 10.49
N LEU A 68 27.77 -15.48 9.58
CA LEU A 68 27.08 -14.32 9.00
C LEU A 68 25.95 -13.81 9.90
N LYS A 69 26.32 -13.01 10.91
CA LYS A 69 25.41 -12.33 11.84
C LYS A 69 24.74 -11.14 11.14
N ILE A 70 23.51 -11.31 10.66
CA ILE A 70 22.75 -10.22 10.03
C ILE A 70 21.88 -9.51 11.06
N ARG A 71 21.88 -8.18 11.05
CA ARG A 71 20.87 -7.38 11.77
C ARG A 71 19.53 -7.46 11.06
N ILE A 72 18.56 -8.14 11.67
CA ILE A 72 17.21 -8.27 11.14
C ILE A 72 16.31 -7.24 11.83
N PRO A 73 15.60 -6.39 11.07
CA PRO A 73 14.58 -5.53 11.66
C PRO A 73 13.40 -6.37 12.13
N MET A 74 13.06 -6.22 13.41
CA MET A 74 11.83 -6.73 14.02
C MET A 74 10.78 -5.64 13.88
N ILE A 75 9.85 -5.86 12.94
CA ILE A 75 8.78 -4.91 12.65
C ILE A 75 7.71 -5.07 13.75
N PRO A 76 7.36 -4.00 14.48
CA PRO A 76 6.34 -4.08 15.53
C PRO A 76 5.00 -4.49 14.94
N ARG A 77 4.37 -5.53 15.51
CA ARG A 77 3.10 -6.08 15.00
C ARG A 77 2.08 -6.37 16.11
N ASP A 78 2.43 -6.00 17.33
CA ASP A 78 1.64 -6.24 18.53
C ASP A 78 0.30 -5.52 18.44
N LYS A 79 -0.72 -6.13 19.05
CA LYS A 79 -2.07 -5.57 19.04
C LYS A 79 -2.10 -4.17 19.66
N VAL A 80 -1.33 -3.97 20.73
CA VAL A 80 -1.18 -2.69 21.42
C VAL A 80 -0.59 -1.64 20.49
N PHE A 81 0.53 -1.96 19.82
CA PHE A 81 1.15 -1.06 18.85
C PHE A 81 0.20 -0.72 17.69
N LYS A 82 -0.48 -1.72 17.12
CA LYS A 82 -1.45 -1.50 16.04
C LYS A 82 -2.61 -0.61 16.45
N LYS A 83 -3.10 -0.73 17.68
CA LYS A 83 -4.17 0.12 18.23
C LYS A 83 -3.68 1.55 18.38
N MET A 84 -2.57 1.76 19.09
CA MET A 84 -1.93 3.07 19.25
C MET A 84 -1.64 3.73 17.88
N PHE A 85 -1.12 2.96 16.94
CA PHE A 85 -0.82 3.41 15.59
C PHE A 85 -2.05 3.88 14.82
N ARG A 86 -3.16 3.12 14.91
CA ARG A 86 -4.44 3.52 14.33
C ARG A 86 -4.95 4.79 15.00
N ASP A 87 -4.94 4.86 16.32
CA ASP A 87 -5.48 5.98 17.08
C ASP A 87 -4.73 7.28 16.76
N MET A 88 -3.39 7.22 16.63
CA MET A 88 -2.58 8.37 16.20
C MET A 88 -2.92 8.85 14.79
N LEU A 89 -3.12 7.93 13.83
CA LEU A 89 -3.49 8.29 12.46
C LEU A 89 -4.94 8.81 12.36
N MET A 90 -5.82 8.40 13.28
CA MET A 90 -7.21 8.84 13.32
C MET A 90 -7.39 10.26 13.89
N ARG A 91 -6.50 10.74 14.79
CA ARG A 91 -6.59 12.09 15.39
C ARG A 91 -6.60 13.21 14.35
N ASP A 92 -5.77 13.09 13.33
CA ASP A 92 -5.60 14.10 12.27
C ASP A 92 -6.36 13.73 10.97
N ASN A 93 -7.43 12.91 11.07
CA ASN A 93 -8.11 12.35 9.90
C ASN A 93 -9.41 13.10 9.53
N PRO A 94 -9.43 13.86 8.43
CA PRO A 94 -10.64 14.50 7.92
C PRO A 94 -11.47 13.59 6.97
N TYR A 95 -11.01 12.36 6.70
CA TYR A 95 -11.63 11.42 5.76
C TYR A 95 -12.24 10.20 6.47
N ALA A 96 -12.92 9.34 5.72
CA ALA A 96 -13.47 8.10 6.25
C ALA A 96 -12.37 7.17 6.81
N SER A 97 -12.68 6.47 7.91
CA SER A 97 -11.74 5.63 8.66
C SER A 97 -11.05 4.54 7.83
N HIS A 98 -11.70 4.05 6.77
CA HIS A 98 -11.13 3.04 5.89
C HIS A 98 -9.90 3.54 5.10
N TRP A 99 -9.73 4.85 4.92
CA TRP A 99 -8.51 5.40 4.35
C TRP A 99 -7.31 5.22 5.29
N VAL A 100 -7.52 5.38 6.60
CA VAL A 100 -6.51 5.08 7.62
C VAL A 100 -6.16 3.60 7.59
N ASP A 101 -7.15 2.71 7.48
CA ASP A 101 -6.90 1.27 7.31
C ASP A 101 -6.07 0.95 6.07
N ALA A 102 -6.36 1.62 4.97
CA ALA A 102 -5.60 1.47 3.75
C ALA A 102 -4.15 2.00 3.87
N ILE A 103 -3.94 3.07 4.62
CA ILE A 103 -2.61 3.62 4.94
C ILE A 103 -1.83 2.59 5.75
N ILE A 104 -2.39 2.09 6.85
CA ILE A 104 -1.75 1.10 7.75
C ILE A 104 -1.31 -0.12 6.94
N ARG A 105 -2.24 -0.69 6.16
CA ARG A 105 -1.94 -1.86 5.30
C ARG A 105 -0.82 -1.58 4.31
N THR A 106 -0.81 -0.38 3.72
CA THR A 106 0.19 0.01 2.71
C THR A 106 1.55 0.23 3.36
N ALA A 107 1.61 0.87 4.53
CA ALA A 107 2.84 1.09 5.29
C ALA A 107 3.52 -0.25 5.65
N TYR A 108 2.77 -1.20 6.22
CA TYR A 108 3.29 -2.54 6.51
C TYR A 108 3.78 -3.26 5.25
N SER A 109 3.04 -3.16 4.14
CA SER A 109 3.45 -3.76 2.86
C SER A 109 4.76 -3.17 2.35
N ILE A 110 4.97 -1.86 2.49
CA ILE A 110 6.21 -1.18 2.08
C ILE A 110 7.38 -1.61 2.95
N ILE A 111 7.21 -1.60 4.28
CA ILE A 111 8.25 -1.99 5.24
C ILE A 111 8.62 -3.47 5.08
N GLU A 112 7.64 -4.35 4.87
CA GLU A 112 7.93 -5.78 4.65
C GLU A 112 8.66 -6.01 3.32
N ASN A 113 8.28 -5.27 2.26
CA ASN A 113 8.99 -5.36 0.99
C ASN A 113 10.43 -4.84 1.12
N TRP A 114 10.64 -3.73 1.82
CA TRP A 114 11.97 -3.21 2.15
C TRP A 114 12.82 -4.24 2.90
N ARG A 115 12.25 -4.93 3.89
CA ARG A 115 12.93 -6.00 4.63
C ARG A 115 13.45 -7.13 3.73
N ARG A 116 12.76 -7.44 2.62
CA ARG A 116 13.24 -8.44 1.65
C ARG A 116 14.53 -7.97 0.95
N TYR A 117 14.66 -6.69 0.62
CA TYR A 117 15.87 -6.16 0.00
C TYR A 117 17.09 -6.20 0.95
N LEU A 118 16.86 -6.09 2.27
CA LEU A 118 17.94 -6.21 3.27
C LEU A 118 18.57 -7.62 3.32
N ARG A 119 17.83 -8.68 2.98
CA ARG A 119 18.37 -10.05 2.94
C ARG A 119 19.34 -10.29 1.78
N GLY A 120 19.32 -9.43 0.76
CA GLY A 120 20.26 -9.44 -0.35
C GLY A 120 21.43 -8.49 -0.09
N ARG A 121 21.45 -7.36 -0.82
CA ARG A 121 22.48 -6.29 -0.74
C ARG A 121 21.89 -4.90 -0.49
N GLY A 122 20.63 -4.81 -0.08
CA GLY A 122 19.93 -3.54 0.10
C GLY A 122 20.53 -2.67 1.21
N ARG A 123 20.66 -1.37 0.96
CA ARG A 123 21.10 -0.41 1.97
C ARG A 123 20.02 -0.22 3.06
N LYS A 124 20.43 0.05 4.30
CA LYS A 124 19.55 0.39 5.44
C LYS A 124 18.97 1.81 5.32
N ILE A 125 18.30 2.09 4.20
CA ILE A 125 17.71 3.40 3.91
C ILE A 125 16.21 3.32 4.18
N LYS A 126 15.70 4.27 4.96
CA LYS A 126 14.27 4.42 5.23
C LYS A 126 13.50 4.64 3.92
N PRO A 127 12.44 3.86 3.64
CA PRO A 127 11.58 4.10 2.48
C PRO A 127 10.96 5.51 2.53
N LYS A 128 11.02 6.22 1.41
CA LYS A 128 10.37 7.53 1.23
C LYS A 128 9.31 7.46 0.14
N ILE A 129 8.12 7.98 0.40
CA ILE A 129 7.04 8.06 -0.58
C ILE A 129 7.28 9.26 -1.49
N ARG A 130 7.61 9.01 -2.76
CA ARG A 130 7.83 10.05 -3.78
C ARG A 130 6.65 10.22 -4.73
N ARG A 131 5.81 9.19 -4.87
CA ARG A 131 4.70 9.16 -5.83
C ARG A 131 3.40 9.58 -5.16
N ARG A 132 2.57 10.34 -5.87
CA ARG A 132 1.20 10.66 -5.43
C ARG A 132 0.26 9.52 -5.84
N PHE A 133 -0.29 8.82 -4.87
CA PHE A 133 -1.28 7.77 -5.08
C PHE A 133 -2.13 7.59 -3.82
N ALA A 134 -3.29 6.96 -3.97
CA ALA A 134 -4.07 6.46 -2.86
C ALA A 134 -4.52 5.02 -3.19
N ARG A 135 -4.52 4.13 -2.20
CA ARG A 135 -5.06 2.78 -2.35
C ARG A 135 -6.39 2.68 -1.61
N CYS A 136 -7.42 2.21 -2.29
CA CYS A 136 -8.71 1.88 -1.71
C CYS A 136 -8.98 0.38 -1.84
N LYS A 137 -9.79 -0.19 -0.94
CA LYS A 137 -10.27 -1.57 -1.07
C LYS A 137 -11.36 -1.59 -2.14
N ILE A 138 -11.34 -2.58 -3.03
CA ILE A 138 -12.32 -2.68 -4.12
C ILE A 138 -13.77 -2.72 -3.60
N THR A 139 -14.01 -3.32 -2.44
CA THR A 139 -15.35 -3.39 -1.82
C THR A 139 -15.87 -2.04 -1.32
N LEU A 140 -15.01 -1.03 -1.22
CA LEU A 140 -15.34 0.34 -0.78
C LEU A 140 -15.39 1.32 -1.95
N MET A 141 -15.35 0.80 -3.18
CA MET A 141 -15.36 1.54 -4.42
C MET A 141 -16.46 0.98 -5.32
N LYS A 142 -17.26 1.83 -5.94
CA LYS A 142 -18.17 1.41 -7.01
C LYS A 142 -17.58 1.85 -8.34
N ILE A 143 -17.40 0.90 -9.26
CA ILE A 143 -16.94 1.17 -10.61
C ILE A 143 -18.15 1.05 -11.53
N ASP A 144 -18.44 2.12 -12.24
CA ASP A 144 -19.39 2.13 -13.34
C ASP A 144 -18.59 2.02 -14.63
N TYR A 145 -18.66 0.87 -15.29
CA TYR A 145 -17.88 0.61 -16.50
C TYR A 145 -18.47 1.28 -17.73
N GLU A 146 -19.79 1.45 -17.77
CA GLU A 146 -20.50 2.10 -18.87
C GLU A 146 -20.19 3.59 -18.87
N ALA A 147 -20.34 4.23 -17.70
CA ALA A 147 -20.02 5.64 -17.53
C ALA A 147 -18.51 5.92 -17.38
N ARG A 148 -17.67 4.87 -17.26
CA ARG A 148 -16.22 4.96 -16.94
C ARG A 148 -15.95 5.81 -15.69
N THR A 149 -16.83 5.72 -14.68
CA THR A 149 -16.71 6.49 -13.44
C THR A 149 -16.38 5.62 -12.23
N ILE A 150 -15.71 6.21 -11.26
CA ILE A 150 -15.32 5.56 -10.01
C ILE A 150 -15.87 6.37 -8.85
N ARG A 151 -16.71 5.74 -8.03
CA ARG A 151 -17.28 6.34 -6.82
C ARG A 151 -16.52 5.85 -5.60
N ILE A 152 -15.98 6.79 -4.84
CA ILE A 152 -15.26 6.56 -3.58
C ILE A 152 -15.85 7.40 -2.46
N THR A 153 -15.85 6.85 -1.25
CA THR A 153 -16.33 7.57 -0.06
C THR A 153 -15.21 8.41 0.53
N LEU A 154 -15.35 9.74 0.48
CA LEU A 154 -14.35 10.68 1.03
C LEU A 154 -14.57 10.93 2.53
N LYS A 155 -15.78 11.31 2.94
CA LYS A 155 -16.13 11.64 4.33
C LYS A 155 -17.09 10.61 4.93
N PRO A 156 -17.05 10.37 6.25
CA PRO A 156 -18.10 9.62 6.92
C PRO A 156 -19.42 10.39 6.82
N GLY A 157 -20.49 9.73 6.34
CA GLY A 157 -21.86 10.26 6.40
C GLY A 157 -22.41 11.02 5.18
N ASN A 158 -21.68 11.18 4.07
CA ASN A 158 -22.27 11.76 2.85
C ASN A 158 -21.90 10.94 1.61
N ILE A 159 -22.86 10.15 1.13
CA ILE A 159 -22.86 9.59 -0.23
C ILE A 159 -23.07 10.79 -1.16
N SER A 160 -21.98 11.40 -1.63
CA SER A 160 -22.07 12.40 -2.70
C SER A 160 -22.23 11.65 -4.03
N PRO A 161 -23.37 11.78 -4.75
CA PRO A 161 -23.48 11.29 -6.10
C PRO A 161 -22.60 12.17 -6.99
N TYR A 162 -21.59 11.59 -7.62
CA TYR A 162 -20.86 12.25 -8.69
C TYR A 162 -21.68 12.08 -9.98
N HIS A 163 -22.27 13.17 -10.48
CA HIS A 163 -22.64 13.33 -11.88
C HIS A 163 -21.49 14.02 -12.60
N GLY A 164 -20.83 13.32 -13.52
CA GLY A 164 -19.99 13.93 -14.53
C GLY A 164 -20.67 13.72 -15.88
N ASP A 165 -21.17 14.80 -16.48
CA ASP A 165 -21.62 14.84 -17.88
C ASP A 165 -20.60 15.58 -18.75
N GLN A 166 -20.65 15.30 -20.05
CA GLN A 166 -19.56 15.05 -21.00
C GLN A 166 -19.21 16.20 -21.96
N ARG A 167 -18.05 16.09 -22.63
CA ARG A 167 -17.89 16.19 -24.11
C ARG A 167 -16.43 16.05 -24.60
N GLY A 168 -16.24 15.22 -25.64
CA GLY A 168 -15.09 15.14 -26.59
C GLY A 168 -13.79 14.53 -26.02
N SER A 169 -13.08 13.58 -26.64
CA SER A 169 -12.96 13.19 -28.05
C SER A 169 -12.37 11.79 -28.13
N SER A 170 -12.77 11.04 -29.14
CA SER A 170 -12.25 9.73 -29.57
C SER A 170 -10.74 9.76 -29.89
N THR A 171 -10.03 8.65 -29.65
CA THR A 171 -9.29 7.82 -30.64
C THR A 171 -8.25 6.92 -29.93
N GLY A 172 -8.22 5.62 -30.28
CA GLY A 172 -6.97 4.87 -30.45
C GLY A 172 -6.41 4.02 -29.30
N LEU A 173 -6.58 2.69 -29.44
CA LEU A 173 -5.56 1.62 -29.32
C LEU A 173 -4.39 1.76 -28.31
N GLY A 174 -4.17 0.71 -27.51
CA GLY A 174 -2.84 0.43 -26.96
C GLY A 174 -2.81 -0.35 -25.66
N ALA A 175 -2.39 -1.60 -25.75
CA ALA A 175 -2.05 -2.45 -24.62
C ALA A 175 -0.87 -1.89 -23.79
N GLY A 176 -0.89 -2.17 -22.49
CA GLY A 176 0.32 -2.27 -21.68
C GLY A 176 0.87 -1.00 -21.04
N LEU A 177 1.38 -1.21 -19.83
CA LEU A 177 2.43 -0.46 -19.14
C LEU A 177 2.07 0.83 -18.37
N LEU A 178 2.27 0.71 -17.06
CA LEU A 178 2.99 1.64 -16.17
C LEU A 178 2.84 3.15 -16.46
N VAL A 179 2.05 3.83 -15.62
CA VAL A 179 2.03 5.30 -15.54
C VAL A 179 2.16 5.64 -14.04
N ARG A 180 3.34 6.01 -13.51
CA ARG A 180 4.18 7.20 -13.77
C ARG A 180 3.36 8.49 -13.66
N LEU A 181 3.42 9.12 -12.48
CA LEU A 181 3.63 10.57 -12.45
C LEU A 181 5.15 10.78 -12.55
#